data_AF-A0A7C6V5H3-F1
#
_entry.id   AF-A0A7C6V5H3-F1
#
_cell.length_a   1.000
_cell.length_b   1.000
_cell.length_c   1.000
_cell.angle_alpha   90.00
_cell.angle_beta   90.00
_cell.angle_gamma   90.00
#
_symmetry.space_group_name_H-M   'P 1'
#
loop_
_entity.id
_entity.type
_entity.pdbx_description
1 polymer ?
#
loop_
_entity_poly.entity_id
_entity_poly.type
_entity_poly.pdbx_seq_one_letter_code
_entity_poly.pdbx_strand_id
1 'polypeptide(L)'
;MPNMIVFSRGERHVFAIVLTLIITMALAGCAGKNQEQTQGQAGQQSPAREGTQQETLLVYSGAGLRKAMDEIGRVFQEQTGIHVSFSYAGSAQNNNQILLSRKGDVCIPGDVTELEPLRKEKLVTWEKKVVYHIPALAVPKGNPAGIKQLADLAKPGVKVVLGDPKTNPMGKVSDAVLQKAGLLEKVNKNVVARTPTINELLVYVSMKQADAAIIGVENYPEFKDRVDIVPLPELQEVNMVVPVAVLACSAQPDRARLFAEFVASDQARAIWEKNGFKPYRE
;
A
#
# COMPACT_ATOMS: atom_id res chain seq x y z
N MET A 1 8.87 33.83 -29.92
CA MET A 1 7.60 34.56 -30.17
C MET A 1 6.53 33.88 -29.32
N PRO A 2 5.93 34.55 -28.32
CA PRO A 2 4.93 33.91 -27.48
C PRO A 2 3.57 33.88 -28.19
N ASN A 3 2.94 32.71 -28.20
CA ASN A 3 1.62 32.47 -28.80
C ASN A 3 0.56 33.32 -28.10
N MET A 4 -0.03 34.25 -28.85
CA MET A 4 -1.10 35.12 -28.42
C MET A 4 -2.42 34.35 -28.42
N ILE A 5 -2.92 34.02 -27.23
CA ILE A 5 -4.23 33.36 -27.07
C ILE A 5 -5.32 34.39 -27.39
N VAL A 6 -6.02 34.21 -28.50
CA VAL A 6 -7.14 35.07 -28.92
C VAL A 6 -8.43 34.50 -28.34
N PHE A 7 -8.91 35.10 -27.25
CA PHE A 7 -10.20 34.74 -26.66
C PHE A 7 -11.38 35.38 -27.40
N SER A 8 -12.45 34.59 -27.58
CA SER A 8 -13.68 34.99 -28.24
C SER A 8 -14.46 36.02 -27.41
N ARG A 9 -15.34 36.79 -28.06
CA ARG A 9 -16.04 37.95 -27.48
C ARG A 9 -16.91 37.59 -26.26
N GLY A 10 -17.30 36.32 -26.09
CA GLY A 10 -18.06 35.83 -24.94
C GLY A 10 -17.22 35.47 -23.70
N GLU A 11 -15.98 35.01 -23.89
CA GLU A 11 -15.10 34.57 -22.79
C GLU A 11 -14.48 35.75 -22.02
N ARG A 12 -14.43 36.93 -22.65
CA ARG A 12 -13.97 38.18 -22.03
C ARG A 12 -14.91 38.69 -20.93
N HIS A 13 -16.20 38.37 -20.99
CA HIS A 13 -17.18 38.81 -20.00
C HIS A 13 -17.23 37.92 -18.76
N VAL A 14 -16.95 36.61 -18.91
CA VAL A 14 -16.89 35.68 -17.77
C VAL A 14 -15.64 35.90 -16.94
N PHE A 15 -14.49 36.20 -17.57
CA PHE A 15 -13.24 36.51 -16.86
C PHE A 15 -13.27 37.85 -16.10
N ALA A 16 -13.99 38.86 -16.63
CA ALA A 16 -14.14 40.15 -15.96
C ALA A 16 -15.05 40.09 -14.71
N ILE A 17 -16.02 39.16 -14.68
CA ILE A 17 -16.93 39.00 -13.54
C ILE A 17 -16.25 38.24 -12.38
N VAL A 18 -15.37 37.28 -12.67
CA VAL A 18 -14.65 36.52 -11.62
C VAL A 18 -13.51 37.32 -10.98
N LEU A 19 -12.89 38.25 -11.71
CA LEU A 19 -11.82 39.12 -11.16
C LEU A 19 -12.35 40.25 -10.25
N THR A 20 -13.63 40.61 -10.38
CA THR A 20 -14.25 41.70 -9.60
C THR A 20 -14.78 41.23 -8.23
N LEU A 21 -14.88 39.91 -7.99
CA LEU A 21 -15.37 39.32 -6.74
C LEU A 21 -14.28 39.01 -5.69
N ILE A 22 -12.99 39.14 -6.04
CA ILE A 22 -11.86 38.86 -5.14
C ILE A 22 -11.28 40.14 -4.50
N ILE A 23 -11.71 41.33 -4.92
CA ILE A 23 -11.16 42.61 -4.46
C ILE A 23 -11.99 43.28 -3.33
N THR A 24 -13.14 42.73 -2.92
CA THR A 24 -14.05 43.38 -1.95
C THR A 24 -14.06 42.82 -0.53
N MET A 25 -13.12 41.96 -0.14
CA MET A 25 -12.99 41.49 1.27
C MET A 25 -11.72 41.95 2.00
N ALA A 26 -10.96 42.88 1.43
CA ALA A 26 -9.94 43.62 2.15
C ALA A 26 -10.43 45.06 2.33
N LEU A 27 -11.12 45.35 3.45
CA LEU A 27 -11.23 46.67 4.12
C LEU A 27 -12.43 46.70 5.11
N ALA A 28 -12.22 46.13 6.30
CA ALA A 28 -12.92 46.49 7.53
C ALA A 28 -12.10 45.89 8.68
N GLY A 29 -11.56 46.60 9.68
CA GLY A 29 -11.54 48.00 10.05
C GLY A 29 -10.89 48.02 11.44
N CYS A 30 -9.89 48.88 11.65
CA CYS A 30 -9.36 49.17 12.99
C CYS A 30 -10.16 50.34 13.59
N ALA A 31 -10.60 50.27 14.86
CA ALA A 31 -10.49 51.36 15.86
C ALA A 31 -11.29 51.13 17.16
N GLY A 32 -10.61 51.36 18.30
CA GLY A 32 -11.16 51.80 19.61
C GLY A 32 -11.35 50.68 20.65
N LYS A 33 -10.89 50.76 21.91
CA LYS A 33 -10.41 51.86 22.77
C LYS A 33 -9.41 51.33 23.82
N ASN A 34 -8.65 52.26 24.40
CA ASN A 34 -7.57 52.10 25.38
C ASN A 34 -8.07 52.31 26.83
N GLN A 35 -7.21 51.98 27.81
CA GLN A 35 -7.31 52.06 29.30
C GLN A 35 -7.91 50.82 29.98
N GLU A 36 -7.36 50.22 31.05
CA GLU A 36 -6.40 50.71 32.05
C GLU A 36 -5.71 49.55 32.80
N GLN A 37 -4.61 49.86 33.48
CA GLN A 37 -3.66 48.97 34.17
C GLN A 37 -4.24 48.24 35.39
N THR A 38 -3.76 47.02 35.69
CA THR A 38 -3.45 46.60 37.06
C THR A 38 -2.30 45.57 37.08
N GLN A 39 -1.50 45.66 38.13
CA GLN A 39 -0.16 45.14 38.36
C GLN A 39 -0.06 43.62 38.60
N GLY A 40 1.11 43.07 38.25
CA GLY A 40 1.89 42.16 39.09
C GLY A 40 1.55 40.68 39.08
N GLN A 41 2.44 39.86 38.49
CA GLN A 41 3.04 38.70 39.16
C GLN A 41 4.12 38.06 38.29
N ALA A 42 5.30 37.86 38.91
CA ALA A 42 6.36 37.04 38.38
C ALA A 42 5.88 35.59 38.20
N GLY A 43 6.08 35.03 37.00
CA GLY A 43 5.76 33.65 36.66
C GLY A 43 6.88 33.07 35.81
N GLN A 44 7.50 32.01 36.33
CA GLN A 44 8.64 31.29 35.81
C GLN A 44 8.59 31.04 34.29
N GLN A 45 9.69 31.38 33.60
CA GLN A 45 10.04 30.72 32.34
C GLN A 45 10.26 29.24 32.65
N SER A 46 9.24 28.41 32.38
CA SER A 46 9.48 26.98 32.20
C SER A 46 10.43 26.81 31.01
N PRO A 47 11.52 26.04 31.15
CA PRO A 47 12.33 25.68 30.00
C PRO A 47 11.40 24.98 29.01
N ALA A 48 11.40 25.45 27.77
CA ALA A 48 10.91 24.66 26.66
C ALA A 48 11.63 23.31 26.77
N ARG A 49 10.88 22.25 27.06
CA ARG A 49 11.39 20.90 26.89
C ARG A 49 11.81 20.83 25.43
N GLU A 50 13.11 20.77 25.18
CA GLU A 50 13.65 20.19 23.96
C GLU A 50 13.08 18.78 23.92
N GLY A 51 11.92 18.64 23.27
CA GLY A 51 11.40 17.36 22.89
C GLY A 51 12.45 16.78 21.97
N THR A 52 13.14 15.74 22.44
CA THR A 52 13.80 14.79 21.55
C THR A 52 12.81 14.50 20.44
N GLN A 53 13.11 14.95 19.21
CA GLN A 53 12.33 14.53 18.05
C GLN A 53 12.33 13.01 18.10
N GLN A 54 11.18 12.43 18.42
CA GLN A 54 11.03 10.99 18.49
C GLN A 54 11.08 10.53 17.03
N GLU A 55 12.29 10.28 16.51
CA GLU A 55 12.50 10.00 15.09
C GLU A 55 11.75 8.72 14.73
N THR A 56 10.73 8.92 13.91
CA THR A 56 9.76 7.91 13.49
C THR A 56 10.35 7.10 12.34
N LEU A 57 10.33 5.77 12.43
CA LEU A 57 10.76 4.89 11.35
C LEU A 57 9.83 5.05 10.14
N LEU A 58 10.38 5.28 8.95
CA LEU A 58 9.66 5.26 7.69
C LEU A 58 9.75 3.86 7.06
N VAL A 59 8.61 3.20 6.97
CA VAL A 59 8.50 1.82 6.48
C VAL A 59 7.67 1.75 5.22
N TYR A 60 8.27 1.28 4.13
CA TYR A 60 7.55 0.98 2.90
C TYR A 60 7.03 -0.45 2.95
N SER A 61 5.73 -0.65 2.76
CA SER A 61 5.10 -1.96 2.85
C SER A 61 4.12 -2.20 1.71
N GLY A 62 4.04 -3.45 1.24
CA GLY A 62 3.01 -3.86 0.30
C GLY A 62 1.61 -3.60 0.86
N ALA A 63 0.71 -3.02 0.07
CA ALA A 63 -0.63 -2.64 0.56
C ALA A 63 -1.45 -3.84 1.10
N GLY A 64 -1.24 -5.04 0.57
CA GLY A 64 -1.88 -6.27 1.05
C GLY A 64 -1.41 -6.73 2.44
N LEU A 65 -0.34 -6.14 2.98
CA LEU A 65 0.21 -6.47 4.31
C LEU A 65 -0.32 -5.55 5.42
N ARG A 66 -1.11 -4.52 5.05
CA ARG A 66 -1.47 -3.40 5.91
C ARG A 66 -1.94 -3.83 7.30
N LYS A 67 -2.97 -4.68 7.38
CA LYS A 67 -3.58 -5.06 8.66
C LYS A 67 -2.59 -5.70 9.63
N ALA A 68 -1.76 -6.63 9.14
CA ALA A 68 -0.73 -7.26 9.95
C ALA A 68 0.36 -6.27 10.35
N MET A 69 0.80 -5.42 9.42
CA MET A 69 1.85 -4.43 9.68
C MET A 69 1.42 -3.32 10.63
N ASP A 70 0.16 -2.86 10.55
CA ASP A 70 -0.41 -1.90 11.50
C ASP A 70 -0.41 -2.48 12.93
N GLU A 71 -0.79 -3.76 13.09
CA GLU A 71 -0.77 -4.44 14.39
C GLU A 71 0.66 -4.66 14.89
N ILE A 72 1.58 -5.10 14.03
CA ILE A 72 3.00 -5.27 14.35
C ILE A 72 3.62 -3.93 14.77
N GLY A 73 3.36 -2.85 14.02
CA GLY A 73 3.85 -1.52 14.32
C GLY A 73 3.36 -1.01 15.68
N ARG A 74 2.07 -1.20 15.98
CA ARG A 74 1.49 -0.84 17.29
C ARG A 74 2.17 -1.59 18.44
N VAL A 75 2.28 -2.92 18.33
CA VAL A 75 2.91 -3.74 19.39
C VAL A 75 4.38 -3.38 19.58
N PHE A 76 5.11 -3.17 18.48
CA PHE A 76 6.50 -2.71 18.52
C PHE A 76 6.65 -1.37 19.24
N GLN A 77 5.78 -0.41 18.92
CA GLN A 77 5.78 0.91 19.55
C GLN A 77 5.46 0.82 21.04
N GLU A 78 4.50 -0.01 21.44
CA GLU A 78 4.16 -0.24 22.86
C GLU A 78 5.34 -0.79 23.66
N GLN A 79 6.18 -1.62 23.05
CA GLN A 79 7.34 -2.24 23.72
C GLN A 79 8.58 -1.35 23.75
N THR A 80 8.82 -0.57 22.71
CA THR A 80 10.09 0.12 22.49
C THR A 80 9.99 1.64 22.63
N GLY A 81 8.78 2.19 22.55
CA GLY A 81 8.54 3.63 22.41
C GLY A 81 8.94 4.21 21.04
N ILE A 82 9.38 3.38 20.08
CA ILE A 82 9.76 3.82 18.74
C ILE A 82 8.52 3.85 17.85
N HIS A 83 8.24 5.01 17.26
CA HIS A 83 7.11 5.18 16.35
C HIS A 83 7.43 4.64 14.97
N VAL A 84 6.42 4.07 14.30
CA VAL A 84 6.53 3.55 12.94
C VAL A 84 5.48 4.24 12.05
N SER A 85 5.94 4.84 10.97
CA SER A 85 5.12 5.43 9.92
C SER A 85 5.18 4.57 8.66
N PHE A 86 4.02 4.11 8.21
CA PHE A 86 3.93 3.22 7.05
C PHE A 86 3.52 3.97 5.77
N SER A 87 4.24 3.68 4.69
CA SER A 87 3.84 3.99 3.32
C SER A 87 3.41 2.69 2.64
N TYR A 88 2.12 2.58 2.34
CA TYR A 88 1.55 1.39 1.70
C TYR A 88 1.25 1.65 0.23
N ALA A 89 1.81 0.82 -0.65
CA ALA A 89 1.57 0.89 -2.09
C ALA A 89 1.86 -0.46 -2.77
N GLY A 90 1.71 -0.50 -4.10
CA GLY A 90 2.31 -1.54 -4.92
C GLY A 90 3.84 -1.48 -4.86
N SER A 91 4.51 -2.61 -5.00
CA SER A 91 5.94 -2.71 -4.71
C SER A 91 6.81 -1.89 -5.66
N ALA A 92 6.42 -1.80 -6.94
CA ALA A 92 7.12 -0.94 -7.90
C ALA A 92 7.05 0.54 -7.50
N GLN A 93 5.91 1.00 -6.96
CA GLN A 93 5.79 2.37 -6.46
C GLN A 93 6.67 2.58 -5.23
N ASN A 94 6.67 1.65 -4.27
CA ASN A 94 7.55 1.72 -3.10
C ASN A 94 9.03 1.74 -3.51
N ASN A 95 9.44 0.85 -4.40
CA ASN A 95 10.80 0.81 -4.92
C ASN A 95 11.18 2.13 -5.60
N ASN A 96 10.32 2.68 -6.47
CA ASN A 96 10.58 3.96 -7.12
C ASN A 96 10.72 5.09 -6.10
N GLN A 97 9.90 5.13 -5.06
CA GLN A 97 10.01 6.13 -3.98
C GLN A 97 11.35 6.01 -3.25
N ILE A 98 11.76 4.79 -2.87
CA ILE A 98 13.04 4.54 -2.21
C ILE A 98 14.21 4.95 -3.12
N LEU A 99 14.18 4.56 -4.39
CA LEU A 99 15.24 4.81 -5.36
C LEU A 99 15.44 6.30 -5.65
N LEU A 100 14.34 7.04 -5.81
CA LEU A 100 14.35 8.46 -6.14
C LEU A 100 14.67 9.32 -4.92
N SER A 101 14.02 9.06 -3.78
CA SER A 101 14.17 9.88 -2.58
C SER A 101 15.43 9.57 -1.79
N ARG A 102 15.95 8.33 -1.92
CA ARG A 102 16.98 7.77 -1.04
C ARG A 102 16.63 7.98 0.44
N LYS A 103 15.36 7.78 0.79
CA LYS A 103 14.83 7.85 2.16
C LYS A 103 14.01 6.61 2.48
N GLY A 104 14.11 6.14 3.72
CA GLY A 104 13.39 4.98 4.24
C GLY A 104 14.26 4.16 5.17
N ASP A 105 13.61 3.43 6.08
CA ASP A 105 14.29 2.61 7.08
C ASP A 105 14.13 1.12 6.79
N VAL A 106 12.90 0.69 6.49
CA VAL A 106 12.57 -0.71 6.24
C VAL A 106 11.65 -0.84 5.02
N CYS A 107 11.85 -1.89 4.24
CA CYS A 107 10.99 -2.28 3.14
C CYS A 107 10.43 -3.70 3.37
N ILE A 108 9.12 -3.88 3.24
CA ILE A 108 8.42 -5.16 3.26
C ILE A 108 7.61 -5.31 1.97
N PRO A 109 8.22 -5.79 0.87
CA PRO A 109 7.52 -6.02 -0.39
C PRO A 109 6.60 -7.25 -0.33
N GLY A 110 5.78 -7.47 -1.37
CA GLY A 110 4.91 -8.64 -1.44
C GLY A 110 5.61 -9.92 -1.91
N ASP A 111 6.83 -9.81 -2.45
CA ASP A 111 7.65 -10.98 -2.78
C ASP A 111 9.16 -10.66 -2.75
N VAL A 112 9.98 -11.66 -2.45
CA VAL A 112 11.44 -11.54 -2.33
C VAL A 112 12.12 -11.07 -3.62
N THR A 113 11.54 -11.37 -4.79
CA THR A 113 12.05 -10.92 -6.08
C THR A 113 11.88 -9.42 -6.29
N GLU A 114 11.04 -8.77 -5.49
CA GLU A 114 10.81 -7.32 -5.61
C GLU A 114 11.89 -6.48 -4.93
N LEU A 115 12.77 -7.09 -4.13
CA LEU A 115 13.95 -6.41 -3.60
C LEU A 115 15.06 -6.24 -4.66
N GLU A 116 14.97 -6.91 -5.82
CA GLU A 116 16.02 -6.89 -6.84
C GLU A 116 16.44 -5.48 -7.30
N PRO A 117 15.52 -4.53 -7.59
CA PRO A 117 15.92 -3.15 -7.92
C PRO A 117 16.71 -2.47 -6.81
N LEU A 118 16.35 -2.72 -5.54
CA LEU A 118 17.04 -2.14 -4.39
C LEU A 118 18.40 -2.81 -4.14
N ARG A 119 18.48 -4.13 -4.31
CA ARG A 119 19.75 -4.89 -4.20
C ARG A 119 20.76 -4.45 -5.26
N LYS A 120 20.33 -4.24 -6.51
CA LYS A 120 21.18 -3.72 -7.59
C LYS A 120 21.81 -2.36 -7.25
N GLU A 121 21.05 -1.53 -6.56
CA GLU A 121 21.48 -0.20 -6.09
C GLU A 121 22.17 -0.24 -4.72
N LYS A 122 22.46 -1.44 -4.20
CA LYS A 122 23.09 -1.69 -2.89
C LYS A 122 22.34 -1.03 -1.73
N LEU A 123 21.01 -0.93 -1.85
CA LEU A 123 20.15 -0.30 -0.85
C LEU A 123 19.62 -1.27 0.21
N VAL A 124 19.98 -2.56 0.17
CA VAL A 124 19.57 -3.55 1.18
C VAL A 124 20.79 -3.95 2.01
N THR A 125 20.77 -3.69 3.31
CA THR A 125 21.88 -4.02 4.24
C THR A 125 21.61 -5.27 5.06
N TRP A 126 20.34 -5.63 5.23
CA TRP A 126 19.90 -6.84 5.89
C TRP A 126 18.52 -7.23 5.38
N GLU A 127 18.22 -8.52 5.37
CA GLU A 127 16.90 -9.03 5.04
C GLU A 127 16.62 -10.38 5.72
N LYS A 128 15.34 -10.68 5.92
CA LYS A 128 14.88 -11.98 6.39
C LYS A 128 13.52 -12.32 5.80
N LYS A 129 13.29 -13.60 5.50
CA LYS A 129 11.98 -14.11 5.05
C LYS A 129 11.04 -14.25 6.25
N VAL A 130 9.79 -13.81 6.11
CA VAL A 130 8.86 -13.71 7.26
C VAL A 130 7.61 -14.55 7.10
N VAL A 131 6.94 -14.47 5.95
CA VAL A 131 5.68 -15.18 5.69
C VAL A 131 5.59 -15.61 4.23
N TYR A 132 4.66 -16.52 3.96
CA TYR A 132 4.21 -16.85 2.62
C TYR A 132 2.92 -16.10 2.28
N HIS A 133 2.79 -15.65 1.04
CA HIS A 133 1.47 -15.44 0.42
C HIS A 133 1.01 -16.76 -0.18
N ILE A 134 -0.26 -17.11 0.02
CA ILE A 134 -0.84 -18.33 -0.56
C ILE A 134 -1.89 -17.92 -1.60
N PRO A 135 -1.61 -18.10 -2.90
CA PRO A 135 -2.56 -17.74 -3.94
C PRO A 135 -3.87 -18.54 -3.85
N ALA A 136 -4.97 -17.86 -4.11
CA ALA A 136 -6.31 -18.43 -4.13
C ALA A 136 -7.18 -17.71 -5.17
N LEU A 137 -8.17 -18.41 -5.71
CA LEU A 137 -9.14 -17.80 -6.61
C LEU A 137 -10.30 -17.20 -5.80
N ALA A 138 -10.51 -15.90 -5.93
CA ALA A 138 -11.62 -15.17 -5.36
C ALA A 138 -12.72 -14.94 -6.40
N VAL A 139 -13.97 -15.14 -6.00
CA VAL A 139 -15.16 -14.93 -6.83
C VAL A 139 -16.22 -14.14 -6.04
N PRO A 140 -17.19 -13.46 -6.68
CA PRO A 140 -18.28 -12.84 -5.94
C PRO A 140 -19.05 -13.86 -5.10
N LYS A 141 -19.63 -13.41 -3.98
CA LYS A 141 -20.42 -14.28 -3.08
C LYS A 141 -21.44 -15.11 -3.85
N GLY A 142 -21.46 -16.42 -3.58
CA GLY A 142 -22.31 -17.41 -4.23
C GLY A 142 -21.80 -17.88 -5.60
N ASN A 143 -20.66 -17.35 -6.08
CA ASN A 143 -20.02 -17.71 -7.36
C ASN A 143 -21.00 -17.71 -8.55
N PRO A 144 -21.60 -16.56 -8.91
CA PRO A 144 -22.66 -16.48 -9.92
C PRO A 144 -22.20 -16.92 -11.32
N ALA A 145 -20.91 -16.76 -11.64
CA ALA A 145 -20.32 -17.20 -12.91
C ALA A 145 -19.94 -18.70 -12.92
N GLY A 146 -20.12 -19.41 -11.80
CA GLY A 146 -19.89 -20.85 -11.71
C GLY A 146 -18.44 -21.28 -11.96
N ILE A 147 -17.48 -20.45 -11.53
CA ILE A 147 -16.05 -20.70 -11.72
C ILE A 147 -15.58 -21.79 -10.76
N LYS A 148 -15.04 -22.90 -11.26
CA LYS A 148 -14.60 -24.05 -10.47
C LYS A 148 -13.15 -24.48 -10.77
N GLN A 149 -12.61 -24.05 -11.89
CA GLN A 149 -11.26 -24.41 -12.37
C GLN A 149 -10.64 -23.27 -13.19
N LEU A 150 -9.32 -23.28 -13.37
CA LEU A 150 -8.62 -22.23 -14.14
C LEU A 150 -9.18 -22.05 -15.56
N ALA A 151 -9.55 -23.15 -16.23
CA ALA A 151 -10.10 -23.10 -17.59
C ALA A 151 -11.42 -22.32 -17.68
N ASP A 152 -12.17 -22.18 -16.59
CA ASP A 152 -13.41 -21.41 -16.58
C ASP A 152 -13.15 -19.91 -16.74
N LEU A 153 -11.97 -19.42 -16.36
CA LEU A 153 -11.56 -18.03 -16.56
C LEU A 153 -11.48 -17.62 -18.04
N ALA A 154 -11.37 -18.61 -18.94
CA ALA A 154 -11.30 -18.42 -20.38
C ALA A 154 -12.67 -18.54 -21.09
N LYS A 155 -13.77 -18.81 -20.36
CA LYS A 155 -15.10 -18.93 -20.97
C LYS A 155 -15.59 -17.58 -21.50
N PRO A 156 -16.28 -17.55 -22.65
CA PRO A 156 -16.91 -16.32 -23.14
C PRO A 156 -17.85 -15.72 -22.09
N GLY A 157 -17.79 -14.40 -21.90
CA GLY A 157 -18.64 -13.65 -20.98
C GLY A 157 -18.13 -13.60 -19.52
N VAL A 158 -17.10 -14.37 -19.16
CA VAL A 158 -16.45 -14.26 -17.84
C VAL A 158 -15.57 -13.02 -17.81
N LYS A 159 -15.67 -12.23 -16.74
CA LYS A 159 -14.83 -11.06 -16.48
C LYS A 159 -13.77 -11.39 -15.44
N VAL A 160 -12.50 -11.21 -15.78
CA VAL A 160 -11.39 -11.49 -14.87
C VAL A 160 -10.68 -10.20 -14.50
N VAL A 161 -10.29 -10.04 -13.25
CA VAL A 161 -9.35 -9.00 -12.83
C VAL A 161 -8.08 -9.68 -12.32
N LEU A 162 -6.92 -9.23 -12.81
CA LEU A 162 -5.62 -9.80 -12.44
C LEU A 162 -4.71 -8.73 -11.85
N GLY A 163 -3.68 -9.12 -11.10
CA GLY A 163 -2.63 -8.17 -10.74
C GLY A 163 -1.91 -7.65 -11.98
N ASP A 164 -1.48 -6.39 -11.96
CA ASP A 164 -0.51 -5.90 -12.95
C ASP A 164 0.87 -6.53 -12.65
N PRO A 165 1.44 -7.33 -13.57
CA PRO A 165 2.71 -8.03 -13.34
C PRO A 165 3.91 -7.09 -13.15
N LYS A 166 3.76 -5.80 -13.47
CA LYS A 166 4.82 -4.78 -13.25
C LYS A 166 4.81 -4.23 -11.83
N THR A 167 3.65 -4.23 -11.16
CA THR A 167 3.45 -3.48 -9.91
C THR A 167 2.94 -4.33 -8.75
N ASN A 168 2.41 -5.52 -9.05
CA ASN A 168 1.84 -6.49 -8.11
C ASN A 168 2.43 -7.90 -8.36
N PRO A 169 3.12 -8.52 -7.38
CA PRO A 169 3.63 -9.89 -7.47
C PRO A 169 2.59 -10.93 -7.88
N MET A 170 1.37 -10.76 -7.39
CA MET A 170 0.26 -11.67 -7.70
C MET A 170 -0.07 -11.65 -9.20
N GLY A 171 0.21 -10.54 -9.89
CA GLY A 171 0.10 -10.45 -11.35
C GLY A 171 1.08 -11.37 -12.08
N LYS A 172 2.35 -11.38 -11.67
CA LYS A 172 3.36 -12.29 -12.23
C LYS A 172 3.01 -13.75 -11.97
N VAL A 173 2.54 -14.05 -10.76
CA VAL A 173 2.09 -15.39 -10.38
C VAL A 173 0.88 -15.83 -11.19
N SER A 174 -0.12 -14.96 -11.31
CA SER A 174 -1.31 -15.22 -12.14
C SER A 174 -0.92 -15.54 -13.57
N ASP A 175 -0.07 -14.72 -14.17
CA ASP A 175 0.38 -14.91 -15.55
C ASP A 175 1.17 -16.22 -15.70
N ALA A 176 2.07 -16.53 -14.76
CA ALA A 176 2.86 -17.77 -14.78
C ALA A 176 1.99 -19.03 -14.65
N VAL A 177 1.01 -19.02 -13.74
CA VAL A 177 0.08 -20.15 -13.54
C VAL A 177 -0.77 -20.34 -14.79
N LEU A 178 -1.33 -19.26 -15.33
CA LEU A 178 -2.13 -19.30 -16.56
C LEU A 178 -1.31 -19.71 -17.78
N GLN A 179 -0.05 -19.29 -17.86
CA GLN A 179 0.88 -19.68 -18.93
C GLN A 179 1.19 -21.18 -18.86
N LYS A 180 1.50 -21.70 -17.66
CA LYS A 180 1.74 -23.13 -17.43
C LYS A 180 0.53 -23.99 -17.82
N ALA A 181 -0.68 -23.46 -17.60
CA ALA A 181 -1.94 -24.10 -17.99
C ALA A 181 -2.30 -23.93 -19.48
N GLY A 182 -1.53 -23.17 -20.27
CA GLY A 182 -1.85 -22.86 -21.67
C GLY A 182 -3.09 -21.97 -21.85
N LEU A 183 -3.47 -21.22 -20.81
CA LEU A 183 -4.70 -20.43 -20.74
C LEU A 183 -4.46 -18.92 -20.84
N LEU A 184 -3.23 -18.44 -20.65
CA LEU A 184 -2.91 -17.01 -20.51
C LEU A 184 -3.56 -16.14 -21.60
N GLU A 185 -3.33 -16.47 -22.87
CA GLU A 185 -3.87 -15.70 -24.00
C GLU A 185 -5.40 -15.68 -24.03
N LYS A 186 -6.06 -16.78 -23.65
CA LYS A 186 -7.53 -16.85 -23.63
C LYS A 186 -8.09 -16.06 -22.45
N VAL A 187 -7.48 -16.17 -21.27
CA VAL A 187 -7.90 -15.44 -20.07
C VAL A 187 -7.64 -13.94 -20.25
N ASN A 188 -6.54 -13.52 -20.87
CA ASN A 188 -6.25 -12.11 -21.14
C ASN A 188 -7.35 -11.41 -21.96
N LYS A 189 -8.06 -12.13 -22.85
CA LYS A 189 -9.22 -11.58 -23.57
C LYS A 189 -10.42 -11.27 -22.67
N ASN A 190 -10.48 -11.93 -21.52
CA ASN A 190 -11.49 -11.76 -20.50
C ASN A 190 -11.06 -10.80 -19.38
N VAL A 191 -9.81 -10.31 -19.39
CA VAL A 191 -9.31 -9.40 -18.36
C VAL A 191 -9.91 -8.01 -18.53
N VAL A 192 -10.71 -7.58 -17.56
CA VAL A 192 -11.36 -6.25 -17.57
C VAL A 192 -10.49 -5.16 -16.94
N ALA A 193 -9.57 -5.54 -16.06
CA ALA A 193 -8.61 -4.63 -15.44
C ALA A 193 -7.38 -5.39 -14.92
N ARG A 194 -6.25 -4.68 -14.85
CA ARG A 194 -5.07 -5.11 -14.09
C ARG A 194 -4.75 -4.10 -13.00
N THR A 195 -4.60 -4.55 -11.75
CA THR A 195 -4.48 -3.64 -10.59
C THR A 195 -3.11 -3.71 -9.92
N PRO A 196 -2.59 -2.58 -9.41
CA PRO A 196 -1.32 -2.51 -8.68
C PRO A 196 -1.33 -3.17 -7.29
N THR A 197 -2.50 -3.45 -6.70
CA THR A 197 -2.58 -4.05 -5.35
C THR A 197 -3.62 -5.16 -5.28
N ILE A 198 -3.42 -6.12 -4.35
CA ILE A 198 -4.39 -7.19 -4.09
C ILE A 198 -5.72 -6.63 -3.54
N ASN A 199 -5.67 -5.57 -2.73
CA ASN A 199 -6.87 -4.92 -2.19
C ASN A 199 -7.78 -4.42 -3.31
N GLU A 200 -7.21 -3.85 -4.37
CA GLU A 200 -7.99 -3.42 -5.54
C GLU A 200 -8.63 -4.61 -6.27
N LEU A 201 -7.96 -5.76 -6.40
CA LEU A 201 -8.57 -6.97 -6.97
C LEU A 201 -9.84 -7.36 -6.20
N LEU A 202 -9.74 -7.37 -4.87
CA LEU A 202 -10.85 -7.69 -3.98
C LEU A 202 -11.99 -6.66 -4.07
N VAL A 203 -11.69 -5.39 -4.30
CA VAL A 203 -12.71 -4.36 -4.57
C VAL A 203 -13.48 -4.69 -5.85
N TYR A 204 -12.81 -4.99 -6.96
CA TYR A 204 -13.46 -5.37 -8.23
C TYR A 204 -14.40 -6.57 -8.07
N VAL A 205 -13.93 -7.63 -7.40
CA VAL A 205 -14.72 -8.85 -7.18
C VAL A 205 -15.90 -8.57 -6.23
N SER A 206 -15.67 -7.86 -5.12
CA SER A 206 -16.72 -7.55 -4.14
C SER A 206 -17.83 -6.64 -4.68
N MET A 207 -17.50 -5.80 -5.65
CA MET A 207 -18.45 -4.93 -6.37
C MET A 207 -19.09 -5.62 -7.58
N LYS A 208 -18.80 -6.91 -7.83
CA LYS A 208 -19.27 -7.67 -9.00
C LYS A 208 -18.88 -7.03 -10.33
N GLN A 209 -17.77 -6.28 -10.35
CA GLN A 209 -17.20 -5.71 -11.58
C GLN A 209 -16.31 -6.74 -12.31
N ALA A 210 -15.86 -7.77 -11.60
CA ALA A 210 -15.24 -8.98 -12.14
C ALA A 210 -15.84 -10.23 -11.49
N ASP A 211 -15.82 -11.33 -12.23
CA ASP A 211 -16.31 -12.65 -11.81
C ASP A 211 -15.24 -13.46 -11.09
N ALA A 212 -13.97 -13.14 -11.31
CA ALA A 212 -12.86 -13.83 -10.67
C ALA A 212 -11.59 -12.96 -10.57
N ALA A 213 -10.82 -13.21 -9.51
CA ALA A 213 -9.46 -12.71 -9.34
C ALA A 213 -8.57 -13.77 -8.69
N ILE A 214 -7.27 -13.74 -8.98
CA ILE A 214 -6.28 -14.49 -8.21
C ILE A 214 -5.69 -13.54 -7.15
N ILE A 215 -5.84 -13.90 -5.88
CA ILE A 215 -5.46 -13.08 -4.72
C ILE A 215 -4.59 -13.90 -3.76
N GLY A 216 -4.09 -13.28 -2.69
CA GLY A 216 -3.60 -14.01 -1.53
C GLY A 216 -4.74 -14.34 -0.55
N VAL A 217 -4.80 -15.58 -0.07
CA VAL A 217 -5.90 -16.08 0.78
C VAL A 217 -6.01 -15.31 2.10
N GLU A 218 -4.91 -14.80 2.61
CA GLU A 218 -4.84 -13.99 3.82
C GLU A 218 -5.58 -12.64 3.70
N ASN A 219 -5.85 -12.17 2.48
CA ASN A 219 -6.65 -10.96 2.24
C ASN A 219 -8.17 -11.21 2.15
N TYR A 220 -8.59 -12.47 2.03
CA TYR A 220 -10.01 -12.85 1.96
C TYR A 220 -10.86 -12.47 3.19
N PRO A 221 -10.40 -12.60 4.45
CA PRO A 221 -11.26 -12.46 5.63
C PRO A 221 -12.03 -11.13 5.72
N GLU A 222 -11.49 -10.04 5.19
CA GLU A 222 -12.15 -8.71 5.16
C GLU A 222 -13.29 -8.63 4.15
N PHE A 223 -13.33 -9.54 3.18
CA PHE A 223 -14.30 -9.57 2.08
C PHE A 223 -15.26 -10.75 2.14
N LYS A 224 -15.17 -11.61 3.17
CA LYS A 224 -15.92 -12.89 3.30
C LYS A 224 -17.45 -12.79 3.15
N ASP A 225 -18.03 -11.62 3.40
CA ASP A 225 -19.47 -11.38 3.26
C ASP A 225 -19.89 -11.10 1.81
N ARG A 226 -18.92 -10.76 0.93
CA ARG A 226 -19.14 -10.34 -0.47
C ARG A 226 -18.36 -11.16 -1.50
N VAL A 227 -17.40 -11.95 -1.04
CA VAL A 227 -16.49 -12.77 -1.85
C VAL A 227 -16.53 -14.20 -1.30
N ASP A 228 -16.31 -15.19 -2.15
CA ASP A 228 -16.00 -16.57 -1.77
C ASP A 228 -14.65 -16.99 -2.38
N ILE A 229 -14.03 -18.01 -1.79
CA ILE A 229 -12.79 -18.60 -2.30
C ILE A 229 -13.09 -19.94 -2.97
N VAL A 230 -12.56 -20.10 -4.18
CA VAL A 230 -12.54 -21.36 -4.92
C VAL A 230 -11.12 -21.93 -4.81
N PRO A 231 -10.90 -23.03 -4.07
CA PRO A 231 -9.58 -23.62 -3.93
C PRO A 231 -9.17 -24.29 -5.25
N LEU A 232 -8.02 -23.87 -5.80
CA LEU A 232 -7.42 -24.46 -7.00
C LEU A 232 -6.05 -25.05 -6.63
N PRO A 233 -5.80 -26.36 -6.83
CA PRO A 233 -4.53 -26.99 -6.50
C PRO A 233 -3.31 -26.30 -7.12
N GLU A 234 -3.45 -25.82 -8.37
CA GLU A 234 -2.39 -25.15 -9.12
C GLU A 234 -1.91 -23.85 -8.47
N LEU A 235 -2.79 -23.21 -7.67
CA LEU A 235 -2.46 -22.00 -6.93
C LEU A 235 -1.80 -22.30 -5.57
N GLN A 236 -2.09 -23.47 -4.98
CA GLN A 236 -1.54 -23.87 -3.68
C GLN A 236 -0.07 -24.31 -3.74
N GLU A 237 0.40 -24.74 -4.91
CA GLU A 237 1.81 -25.10 -5.14
C GLU A 237 2.73 -23.87 -5.27
N VAL A 238 2.17 -22.67 -5.39
CA VAL A 238 2.95 -21.45 -5.58
C VAL A 238 3.46 -20.94 -4.24
N ASN A 239 4.78 -20.87 -4.10
CA ASN A 239 5.44 -20.31 -2.93
C ASN A 239 5.86 -18.86 -3.21
N MET A 240 5.05 -17.90 -2.78
CA MET A 240 5.41 -16.49 -2.74
C MET A 240 5.93 -16.15 -1.34
N VAL A 241 7.12 -15.55 -1.26
CA VAL A 241 7.77 -15.30 0.03
C VAL A 241 7.92 -13.82 0.27
N VAL A 242 7.33 -13.33 1.35
CA VAL A 242 7.45 -11.95 1.84
C VAL A 242 8.74 -11.83 2.66
N PRO A 243 9.67 -10.95 2.29
CA PRO A 243 10.79 -10.59 3.15
C PRO A 243 10.50 -9.29 3.94
N VAL A 244 11.29 -9.06 4.98
CA VAL A 244 11.54 -7.74 5.56
C VAL A 244 12.99 -7.37 5.28
N ALA A 245 13.26 -6.13 4.89
CA ALA A 245 14.60 -5.65 4.54
C ALA A 245 14.92 -4.29 5.18
N VAL A 246 16.12 -4.14 5.73
CA VAL A 246 16.66 -2.86 6.22
C VAL A 246 17.30 -2.12 5.05
N LEU A 247 16.98 -0.83 4.94
CA LEU A 247 17.45 0.02 3.86
C LEU A 247 18.78 0.70 4.20
N ALA A 248 19.71 0.73 3.25
CA ALA A 248 21.02 1.37 3.40
C ALA A 248 20.93 2.90 3.55
N CYS A 249 19.83 3.50 3.09
CA CYS A 249 19.55 4.92 3.22
C CYS A 249 18.84 5.31 4.52
N SER A 250 18.70 4.38 5.47
CA SER A 250 18.17 4.66 6.80
C SER A 250 19.05 5.67 7.54
N ALA A 251 18.41 6.69 8.12
CA ALA A 251 19.09 7.62 9.03
C ALA A 251 19.21 7.05 10.45
N GLN A 252 18.57 5.92 10.73
CA GLN A 252 18.49 5.27 12.04
C GLN A 252 18.65 3.75 11.92
N PRO A 253 19.80 3.26 11.42
CA PRO A 253 20.00 1.85 11.02
C PRO A 253 19.79 0.86 12.16
N ASP A 254 20.16 1.21 13.40
CA ASP A 254 19.97 0.34 14.57
C ASP A 254 18.48 0.17 14.90
N ARG A 255 17.70 1.26 14.85
CA ARG A 255 16.25 1.21 15.07
C ARG A 255 15.54 0.49 13.92
N ALA A 256 15.98 0.72 12.69
CA ALA A 256 15.49 0.03 11.50
C ALA A 256 15.71 -1.47 11.62
N ARG A 257 16.93 -1.87 12.03
CA ARG A 257 17.28 -3.26 12.27
C ARG A 257 16.46 -3.89 13.39
N LEU A 258 16.28 -3.17 14.51
CA LEU A 258 15.45 -3.63 15.63
C LEU A 258 13.99 -3.89 15.19
N PHE A 259 13.40 -2.97 14.41
CA PHE A 259 12.05 -3.18 13.87
C PHE A 259 12.00 -4.36 12.89
N ALA A 260 12.99 -4.47 11.99
CA ALA A 260 13.05 -5.53 11.00
C ALA A 260 13.20 -6.93 11.65
N GLU A 261 13.97 -7.03 12.73
CA GLU A 261 14.06 -8.24 13.55
C GLU A 261 12.76 -8.52 14.31
N PHE A 262 12.10 -7.48 14.84
CA PHE A 262 10.79 -7.62 15.48
C PHE A 262 9.74 -8.17 14.51
N VAL A 263 9.68 -7.68 13.27
CA VAL A 263 8.77 -8.19 12.21
C VAL A 263 9.00 -9.69 11.93
N ALA A 264 10.23 -10.17 12.13
CA ALA A 264 10.62 -11.57 11.94
C ALA A 264 10.63 -12.41 13.25
N SER A 265 10.21 -11.84 14.37
CA SER A 265 10.20 -12.48 15.68
C SER A 265 9.05 -13.47 15.85
N ASP A 266 9.13 -14.32 16.89
CA ASP A 266 8.04 -15.23 17.26
C ASP A 266 6.77 -14.47 17.68
N GLN A 267 6.92 -13.28 18.28
CA GLN A 267 5.78 -12.46 18.65
C GLN A 267 5.06 -11.90 17.42
N ALA A 268 5.81 -11.37 16.44
CA ALA A 268 5.22 -10.94 15.18
C ALA A 268 4.66 -12.12 14.38
N ARG A 269 5.24 -13.32 14.49
CA ARG A 269 4.70 -14.55 13.89
C ARG A 269 3.26 -14.82 14.32
N ALA A 270 2.95 -14.68 15.60
CA ALA A 270 1.58 -14.85 16.10
C ALA A 270 0.62 -13.80 15.49
N ILE A 271 1.10 -12.56 15.26
CA ILE A 271 0.32 -11.50 14.61
C ILE A 271 0.10 -11.82 13.12
N TRP A 272 1.12 -12.32 12.42
CA TRP A 272 1.01 -12.78 11.04
C TRP A 272 -0.04 -13.90 10.90
N GLU A 273 0.04 -14.93 11.74
CA GLU A 273 -0.91 -16.06 11.75
C GLU A 273 -2.33 -15.61 12.05
N LYS A 274 -2.51 -14.74 13.06
CA LYS A 274 -3.81 -14.12 13.39
C LYS A 274 -4.41 -13.37 12.19
N ASN A 275 -3.57 -12.79 11.34
CA ASN A 275 -3.97 -12.08 10.13
C ASN A 275 -4.01 -12.98 8.88
N GLY A 276 -3.92 -14.30 9.03
CA GLY A 276 -4.12 -15.28 7.96
C GLY A 276 -2.86 -15.63 7.16
N PHE A 277 -1.72 -15.01 7.48
CA PHE A 277 -0.45 -15.32 6.82
C PHE A 277 0.15 -16.61 7.36
N LYS A 278 0.72 -17.42 6.47
CA LYS A 278 1.50 -18.60 6.87
C LYS A 278 2.94 -18.18 7.17
N PRO A 279 3.48 -18.39 8.39
CA PRO A 279 4.86 -18.07 8.69
C PRO A 279 5.86 -18.82 7.80
N TYR A 280 6.95 -18.14 7.48
CA TYR A 280 8.11 -18.78 6.89
C TYR A 280 8.78 -19.67 7.94
N ARG A 281 9.11 -20.91 7.59
CA ARG A 281 9.90 -21.83 8.40
C ARG A 281 11.13 -22.21 7.58
N GLU A 282 12.30 -22.04 8.18
CA GLU A 282 13.59 -22.44 7.58
C GLU A 282 13.75 -23.97 7.51
#